data_AF-A0A5B6TX84-F1
#
_entry.id   AF-A0A5B6TX84-F1
#
_cell.length_a   1.000
_cell.length_b   1.000
_cell.length_c   1.000
_cell.angle_alpha   90.00
_cell.angle_beta   90.00
_cell.angle_gamma   90.00
#
_symmetry.space_group_name_H-M   'P 1'
#
loop_
_entity.id
_entity.type
_entity.pdbx_description
1 polymer ?
#
loop_
_entity_poly.entity_id
_entity_poly.type
_entity_poly.pdbx_seq_one_letter_code
_entity_poly.pdbx_strand_id
1 'polypeptide(L)'
;MFVDAAAIVAILSNEAEAERCARAVMHASSPFTSAIAVWEAGMALSRLEKLAVPVDVSLEIVTRFLDERAIAVRELPPASDATSLSVEAASRFRNHAIRLNMADCFHYACARYYAVPILSTADEFRLTDLETVP
;
A
#
# COMPACT_ATOMS: atom_id res chain seq x y z
N MET A 1 10.80 4.04 1.18
CA MET A 1 9.56 3.61 1.86
C MET A 1 8.75 2.74 0.92
N PHE A 2 7.98 1.80 1.47
CA PHE A 2 6.94 1.09 0.74
C PHE A 2 5.66 1.92 0.75
N VAL A 3 5.03 2.14 -0.41
CA VAL A 3 3.74 2.83 -0.55
C VAL A 3 2.67 1.77 -0.74
N ASP A 4 1.75 1.67 0.20
CA ASP A 4 0.68 0.67 0.14
C ASP A 4 -0.51 1.11 -0.73
N ALA A 5 -1.48 0.21 -0.90
CA ALA A 5 -2.67 0.49 -1.68
C ALA A 5 -3.51 1.62 -1.07
N ALA A 6 -3.65 1.68 0.25
CA ALA A 6 -4.49 2.67 0.92
C ALA A 6 -3.96 4.09 0.73
N ALA A 7 -2.64 4.31 0.79
CA ALA A 7 -2.02 5.60 0.48
C ALA A 7 -2.24 6.01 -0.98
N ILE A 8 -2.11 5.07 -1.93
CA ILE A 8 -2.38 5.33 -3.36
C ILE A 8 -3.85 5.74 -3.55
N VAL A 9 -4.78 4.97 -2.99
CA VAL A 9 -6.22 5.21 -3.07
C VAL A 9 -6.59 6.55 -2.43
N ALA A 10 -6.03 6.86 -1.26
CA ALA A 10 -6.26 8.11 -0.56
C ALA A 10 -5.87 9.31 -1.41
N ILE A 11 -4.69 9.28 -2.04
CA ILE A 11 -4.22 10.36 -2.92
C ILE A 11 -5.14 10.50 -4.15
N LEU A 12 -5.41 9.38 -4.84
CA LEU A 12 -6.16 9.40 -6.11
C LEU A 12 -7.65 9.69 -5.95
N SER A 13 -8.23 9.38 -4.80
CA SER A 13 -9.64 9.64 -4.48
C SER A 13 -9.86 10.90 -3.64
N ASN A 14 -8.79 11.68 -3.37
CA ASN A 14 -8.82 12.87 -2.53
C ASN A 14 -9.47 12.62 -1.15
N GLU A 15 -9.05 11.55 -0.47
CA GLU A 15 -9.51 11.23 0.89
C GLU A 15 -8.88 12.16 1.92
N ALA A 16 -9.32 12.07 3.18
CA ALA A 16 -8.81 12.91 4.28
C ALA A 16 -7.28 12.88 4.41
N GLU A 17 -6.66 11.73 4.13
CA GLU A 17 -5.21 11.51 4.25
C GLU A 17 -4.42 11.89 2.98
N ALA A 18 -5.09 12.34 1.91
CA ALA A 18 -4.48 12.57 0.60
C ALA A 18 -3.29 13.52 0.65
N GLU A 19 -3.44 14.67 1.32
CA GLU A 19 -2.39 15.69 1.38
C GLU A 19 -1.15 15.18 2.12
N ARG A 20 -1.35 14.47 3.23
CA ARG A 20 -0.27 13.90 4.04
C ARG A 20 0.50 12.84 3.25
N CYS A 21 -0.21 11.89 2.66
CA CYS A 21 0.39 10.85 1.82
C CYS A 21 1.12 11.45 0.60
N ALA A 22 0.51 12.42 -0.09
CA ALA A 22 1.15 13.09 -1.23
C ALA A 22 2.43 13.81 -0.82
N ARG A 23 2.45 14.48 0.34
CA ARG A 23 3.63 15.14 0.89
C ARG A 23 4.73 14.14 1.23
N ALA A 24 4.40 13.02 1.85
CA ALA A 24 5.35 11.95 2.14
C ALA A 24 5.99 11.40 0.85
N VAL A 25 5.18 11.15 -0.20
CA VAL A 25 5.68 10.70 -1.51
C VAL A 25 6.63 11.71 -2.13
N MET A 26 6.30 13.01 -2.11
CA MET A 26 7.15 14.06 -2.70
C MET A 26 8.54 14.18 -2.05
N HIS A 27 8.67 13.86 -0.77
CA HIS A 27 9.94 13.97 -0.04
C HIS A 27 10.73 12.65 0.00
N ALA A 28 10.17 11.56 -0.53
CA ALA A 28 10.82 10.26 -0.53
C ALA A 28 11.87 10.17 -1.65
N SER A 29 13.09 9.73 -1.32
CA SER A 29 14.16 9.59 -2.32
C SER A 29 13.98 8.40 -3.27
N SER A 30 13.31 7.34 -2.82
CA SER A 30 13.10 6.11 -3.59
C SER A 30 11.84 5.36 -3.14
N PRO A 31 10.65 5.98 -3.28
CA PRO A 31 9.40 5.31 -2.97
C PRO A 31 9.19 4.13 -3.93
N PHE A 32 8.60 3.07 -3.43
CA PHE A 32 8.23 1.93 -4.26
C PHE A 32 6.97 1.26 -3.73
N THR A 33 6.34 0.45 -4.56
CA THR A 33 5.17 -0.37 -4.23
C THR A 33 5.33 -1.79 -4.81
N SER A 34 4.33 -2.66 -4.64
CA SER A 34 4.33 -4.02 -5.19
C SER A 34 3.14 -4.25 -6.11
N ALA A 35 3.22 -5.30 -6.95
CA ALA A 35 2.11 -5.68 -7.82
C ALA A 35 0.79 -5.96 -7.07
N ILE A 36 0.86 -6.40 -5.81
CA ILE A 36 -0.33 -6.62 -4.95
C ILE A 36 -0.98 -5.28 -4.60
N ALA A 37 -0.19 -4.30 -4.18
CA ALA A 37 -0.69 -2.96 -3.84
C ALA A 37 -1.29 -2.24 -5.06
N VAL A 38 -0.65 -2.38 -6.23
CA VAL A 38 -1.17 -1.85 -7.49
C VAL A 38 -2.52 -2.48 -7.83
N TRP A 39 -2.63 -3.81 -7.73
CA TRP A 39 -3.88 -4.52 -7.97
C TRP A 39 -4.97 -4.08 -7.00
N GLU A 40 -4.68 -4.01 -5.70
CA GLU A 40 -5.66 -3.61 -4.69
C GLU A 40 -6.11 -2.16 -4.87
N ALA A 41 -5.19 -1.24 -5.17
CA ALA A 41 -5.52 0.15 -5.43
C ALA A 41 -6.46 0.30 -6.65
N GLY A 42 -6.17 -0.40 -7.75
CA GLY A 42 -7.05 -0.43 -8.92
C GLY A 42 -8.45 -0.96 -8.56
N MET A 43 -8.52 -2.12 -7.90
CA MET A 43 -9.79 -2.69 -7.46
C MET A 43 -10.56 -1.76 -6.53
N ALA A 44 -9.89 -1.09 -5.60
CA ALA A 44 -10.52 -0.15 -4.68
C ALA A 44 -11.05 1.09 -5.42
N LEU A 45 -10.26 1.69 -6.31
CA LEU A 45 -10.63 2.88 -7.08
C LEU A 45 -11.80 2.64 -8.03
N SER A 46 -11.96 1.42 -8.53
CA SER A 46 -13.09 1.03 -9.40
C SER A 46 -14.46 1.04 -8.72
N ARG A 47 -14.50 1.04 -7.37
CA ARG A 47 -15.75 0.96 -6.61
C ARG A 47 -16.59 2.23 -6.75
N LEU A 48 -17.90 2.09 -6.55
CA LEU A 48 -18.88 3.18 -6.73
C LEU A 48 -18.62 4.36 -5.79
N GLU A 49 -18.14 4.10 -4.58
CA GLU A 49 -17.81 5.11 -3.57
C GLU A 49 -16.46 5.81 -3.82
N LYS A 50 -15.71 5.38 -4.85
CA LYS A 50 -14.43 5.96 -5.26
C LYS A 50 -14.59 6.66 -6.61
N LEU A 51 -13.91 6.20 -7.66
CA LEU A 51 -13.95 6.82 -8.98
C LEU A 51 -15.11 6.28 -9.84
N ALA A 52 -15.70 5.14 -9.48
CA ALA A 52 -16.79 4.50 -10.22
C ALA A 52 -16.47 4.26 -11.72
N VAL A 53 -15.22 3.89 -12.02
CA VAL A 53 -14.74 3.57 -13.37
C VAL A 53 -14.44 2.07 -13.52
N PRO A 54 -14.42 1.53 -14.76
CA PRO A 54 -13.96 0.17 -15.00
C PRO A 54 -12.57 -0.14 -14.42
N VAL A 55 -12.33 -1.41 -14.07
CA VAL A 55 -11.08 -1.84 -13.39
C VAL A 55 -9.84 -1.56 -14.24
N ASP A 56 -9.89 -1.79 -15.54
CA ASP A 56 -8.82 -1.48 -16.48
C ASP A 56 -8.49 0.02 -16.51
N VAL A 57 -9.52 0.88 -16.53
CA VAL A 57 -9.35 2.33 -16.45
C VAL A 57 -8.74 2.75 -15.10
N SER A 58 -9.23 2.19 -13.99
CA SER A 58 -8.67 2.48 -12.66
C SER A 58 -7.20 2.05 -12.54
N LEU A 59 -6.82 0.94 -13.16
CA LEU A 59 -5.44 0.44 -13.17
C LEU A 59 -4.53 1.32 -14.02
N GLU A 60 -5.02 1.86 -15.14
CA GLU A 60 -4.29 2.84 -15.94
C GLU A 60 -4.03 4.13 -15.15
N ILE A 61 -5.04 4.61 -14.40
CA ILE A 61 -4.90 5.77 -13.51
C ILE A 61 -3.83 5.52 -12.45
N VAL A 62 -3.85 4.35 -11.79
CA VAL A 62 -2.83 3.97 -10.81
C VAL A 62 -1.44 3.94 -11.44
N THR A 63 -1.29 3.26 -12.58
CA THR A 63 0.00 3.11 -13.27
C THR A 63 0.58 4.46 -13.65
N ARG A 64 -0.24 5.34 -14.23
CA ARG A 64 0.16 6.71 -14.58
C ARG A 64 0.59 7.51 -13.35
N PHE A 65 -0.14 7.40 -12.24
CA PHE A 65 0.23 8.05 -10.98
C PHE A 65 1.59 7.58 -10.46
N LEU A 66 1.86 6.27 -10.51
CA LEU A 66 3.15 5.71 -10.09
C LEU A 66 4.29 6.28 -10.94
N ASP A 67 4.11 6.36 -12.26
CA ASP A 67 5.09 6.94 -13.18
C ASP A 67 5.32 8.43 -12.90
N GLU A 68 4.25 9.22 -12.78
CA GLU A 68 4.32 10.67 -12.51
C GLU A 68 4.98 10.99 -11.16
N ARG A 69 4.87 10.09 -10.17
CA ARG A 69 5.47 10.23 -8.84
C ARG A 69 6.78 9.46 -8.65
N ALA A 70 7.31 8.85 -9.71
CA ALA A 70 8.51 8.02 -9.67
C ALA A 70 8.46 6.93 -8.58
N ILE A 71 7.29 6.35 -8.34
CA ILE A 71 7.09 5.23 -7.42
C ILE A 71 7.35 3.94 -8.20
N ALA A 72 8.48 3.29 -7.94
CA ALA A 72 8.82 2.06 -8.63
C ALA A 72 7.88 0.91 -8.22
N VAL A 73 7.49 0.06 -9.17
CA VAL A 73 6.90 -1.25 -8.83
C VAL A 73 8.03 -2.25 -8.68
N ARG A 74 8.22 -2.78 -7.46
CA ARG A 74 9.23 -3.80 -7.17
C ARG A 74 8.60 -5.19 -7.09
N GLU A 75 9.46 -6.19 -7.25
CA GLU A 75 9.08 -7.59 -7.04
C GLU A 75 8.55 -7.79 -5.62
N LEU A 76 7.71 -8.82 -5.47
CA LEU A 76 7.42 -9.34 -4.14
C LEU A 76 8.71 -9.97 -3.57
N PRO A 77 8.80 -10.12 -2.24
CA PRO A 77 9.81 -10.98 -1.66
C PRO A 77 9.79 -12.38 -2.31
N PRO A 78 10.91 -13.13 -2.29
CA PRO A 78 10.93 -14.52 -2.71
C PRO A 78 9.74 -15.29 -2.12
N ALA A 79 9.19 -16.25 -2.86
CA ALA A 79 7.92 -16.90 -2.50
C ALA A 79 7.90 -17.44 -1.06
N SER A 80 9.03 -17.99 -0.57
CA SER A 80 9.17 -18.44 0.81
C SER A 80 9.02 -17.31 1.83
N ASP A 81 9.65 -16.16 1.57
CA ASP A 81 9.68 -14.99 2.47
C ASP A 81 8.35 -14.25 2.41
N ALA A 82 7.77 -14.10 1.22
CA ALA A 82 6.44 -13.52 1.07
C ALA A 82 5.40 -14.34 1.85
N THR A 83 5.49 -15.67 1.82
CA THR A 83 4.59 -16.56 2.57
C THR A 83 4.86 -16.47 4.07
N SER A 84 6.11 -16.60 4.51
CA SER A 84 6.43 -16.62 5.94
C SER A 84 6.11 -15.29 6.63
N LEU A 85 6.50 -14.17 6.03
CA LEU A 85 6.28 -12.84 6.58
C LEU A 85 4.81 -12.42 6.55
N SER A 86 4.04 -12.80 5.52
CA SER A 86 2.61 -12.52 5.48
C SER A 86 1.83 -13.34 6.52
N VAL A 87 2.22 -14.61 6.74
CA VAL A 87 1.66 -15.44 7.81
C VAL A 87 2.03 -14.90 9.18
N GLU A 88 3.27 -14.40 9.35
CA GLU A 88 3.68 -13.72 10.58
C GLU A 88 2.80 -12.50 10.85
N ALA A 89 2.59 -11.64 9.83
CA ALA A 89 1.71 -10.48 9.93
C ALA A 89 0.29 -10.88 10.34
N ALA A 90 -0.28 -11.89 9.68
CA ALA A 90 -1.61 -12.39 9.99
C ALA A 90 -1.69 -12.94 11.42
N SER A 91 -0.71 -13.74 11.85
CA SER A 91 -0.70 -14.33 13.19
C SER A 91 -0.61 -13.28 14.30
N ARG A 92 0.11 -12.18 14.06
CA ARG A 92 0.37 -11.15 15.08
C ARG A 92 -0.67 -10.03 15.05
N PHE A 93 -1.12 -9.65 13.87
CA PHE A 93 -1.84 -8.40 13.63
C PHE A 93 -3.19 -8.59 12.91
N ARG A 94 -3.66 -9.82 12.70
CA ARG A 94 -5.03 -10.09 12.24
C ARG A 94 -5.86 -10.64 13.40
N ASN A 95 -6.47 -9.75 14.16
CA ASN A 95 -7.33 -10.10 15.30
C ASN A 95 -8.56 -9.17 15.37
N HIS A 96 -9.40 -9.30 16.40
CA HIS A 96 -10.62 -8.49 16.52
C HIS A 96 -10.36 -6.98 16.67
N ALA A 97 -9.19 -6.59 17.17
CA ALA A 97 -8.78 -5.20 17.36
C ALA A 97 -7.98 -4.63 16.19
N ILE A 98 -7.24 -5.47 15.44
CA ILE A 98 -6.37 -5.08 14.32
C ILE A 98 -6.83 -5.80 13.06
N ARG A 99 -7.31 -5.05 12.08
CA ARG A 99 -7.92 -5.60 10.87
C ARG A 99 -6.97 -5.57 9.68
N LEU A 100 -5.78 -6.18 9.78
CA LEU A 100 -5.01 -6.44 8.56
C LEU A 100 -5.78 -7.44 7.69
N ASN A 101 -6.09 -7.01 6.47
CA ASN A 101 -6.65 -7.87 5.44
C ASN A 101 -5.54 -8.74 4.80
N MET A 102 -5.88 -9.58 3.82
CA MET A 102 -4.89 -10.43 3.16
C MET A 102 -3.79 -9.61 2.45
N ALA A 103 -4.17 -8.59 1.69
CA ALA A 103 -3.24 -7.73 0.97
C ALA A 103 -2.36 -6.94 1.95
N ASP A 104 -2.90 -6.47 3.07
CA ASP A 104 -2.12 -5.80 4.12
C ASP A 104 -1.02 -6.70 4.70
N CYS A 105 -1.29 -8.00 4.82
CA CYS A 105 -0.26 -8.95 5.25
C CYS A 105 0.89 -9.05 4.22
N PHE A 106 0.60 -8.92 2.93
CA PHE A 106 1.63 -8.85 1.89
C PHE A 106 2.32 -7.48 1.81
N HIS A 107 1.61 -6.38 2.07
CA HIS A 107 2.20 -5.06 2.23
C HIS A 107 3.20 -5.05 3.39
N TYR A 108 2.80 -5.62 4.52
CA TYR A 108 3.67 -5.83 5.67
C TYR A 108 4.90 -6.65 5.26
N ALA A 109 4.71 -7.78 4.57
CA ALA A 109 5.81 -8.62 4.13
C ALA A 109 6.80 -7.86 3.23
N CYS A 110 6.31 -7.05 2.29
CA CYS A 110 7.14 -6.20 1.45
C CYS A 110 7.95 -5.20 2.28
N ALA A 111 7.30 -4.41 3.14
CA ALA A 111 7.96 -3.41 3.97
C ALA A 111 9.01 -4.06 4.90
N ARG A 112 8.67 -5.20 5.50
CA ARG A 112 9.56 -5.96 6.38
C ARG A 112 10.76 -6.55 5.65
N TYR A 113 10.54 -7.20 4.50
CA TYR A 113 11.59 -7.84 3.71
C TYR A 113 12.60 -6.81 3.16
N TYR A 114 12.10 -5.70 2.62
CA TYR A 114 12.95 -4.65 2.09
C TYR A 114 13.53 -3.73 3.19
N ALA A 115 13.19 -3.98 4.46
CA ALA A 115 13.64 -3.21 5.63
C ALA A 115 13.43 -1.69 5.46
N VAL A 116 12.21 -1.31 5.04
CA VAL A 116 11.83 0.10 4.82
C VAL A 116 10.56 0.45 5.59
N PRO A 117 10.37 1.74 5.93
CA PRO A 117 9.11 2.20 6.50
C PRO A 117 7.97 2.08 5.48
N ILE A 118 6.74 1.94 5.98
CA ILE A 118 5.50 1.87 5.19
C ILE A 118 4.74 3.20 5.24
N LEU A 119 4.34 3.70 4.08
CA LEU A 119 3.37 4.77 3.95
C LEU A 119 2.00 4.14 3.68
N SER A 120 1.06 4.43 4.59
CA SER A 120 -0.34 3.99 4.57
C SER A 120 -1.22 5.10 5.14
N THR A 121 -2.54 4.89 5.21
CA THR A 121 -3.43 5.75 5.98
C THR A 121 -3.17 5.59 7.49
N ALA A 122 -3.47 6.62 8.29
CA ALA A 122 -2.88 6.80 9.63
C ALA A 122 -3.11 5.66 10.65
N ASP A 123 -4.14 4.83 10.49
CA ASP A 123 -4.52 3.82 11.47
C ASP A 123 -4.16 2.38 11.09
N GLU A 124 -3.84 2.13 9.82
CA GLU A 124 -3.84 0.78 9.24
C GLU A 124 -2.70 -0.10 9.76
N PHE A 125 -1.49 0.46 9.81
CA PHE A 125 -0.28 -0.23 10.31
C PHE A 125 0.19 0.27 11.68
N ARG A 126 -0.55 1.18 12.33
CA ARG A 126 -0.13 1.82 13.60
C ARG A 126 0.12 0.83 14.74
N LEU A 127 -0.61 -0.29 14.75
CA LEU A 127 -0.51 -1.32 15.79
C LEU A 127 0.43 -2.47 15.41
N THR A 128 1.18 -2.31 14.31
CA THR A 128 2.22 -3.26 13.89
C THR A 128 3.58 -2.84 14.45
N ASP A 129 4.60 -3.67 14.24
CA ASP A 129 6.00 -3.37 14.55
C ASP A 129 6.78 -2.78 13.36
N LEU A 130 6.09 -2.30 12.32
CA LEU A 130 6.68 -1.54 11.24
C LEU A 130 6.82 -0.06 11.61
N GLU A 131 7.86 0.57 11.09
CA GLU A 131 7.96 2.03 11.08
C GLU A 131 6.96 2.58 10.05
N THR A 132 6.05 3.45 10.50
CA THR A 132 5.09 4.12 9.63
C THR A 132 5.58 5.52 9.26
N VAL A 133 5.38 5.90 7.99
CA VAL A 133 5.71 7.25 7.52
C VAL A 133 4.60 8.21 7.96
N PRO A 134 4.94 9.29 8.69
CA PRO A 134 3.97 10.28 9.15
C PRO A 134 3.41 11.12 8.00
#